data_AF-A0A2S6RFE8-F1
#
_entry.id   AF-A0A2S6RFE8-F1
#
_cell.length_a   1.000
_cell.length_b   1.000
_cell.length_c   1.000
_cell.angle_alpha   90.00
_cell.angle_beta   90.00
_cell.angle_gamma   90.00
#
_symmetry.space_group_name_H-M   'P 1'
#
loop_
_entity.id
_entity.type
_entity.pdbx_description
1 polymer ?
#
loop_
_entity_poly.entity_id
_entity_poly.type
_entity_poly.pdbx_seq_one_letter_code
_entity_poly.pdbx_strand_id
1 'polypeptide(L)'
;LKAMFTMMNNARLNVGVQGIAIAERAYQKALSFSKERKQGFSLDTENKEIVKIIDHPDVKRMLMEMKSQIEAMRGLAVITGETIDYSKKFSNTEEGKNYLNLSSLLTPIVKAWCTDQAVQITSLGIQVHGGMGFIEDTGAAQYFRDSRILPIYEGTNGIQALDLLKRKLSLENGKTFKKLLEKIRKDSDLCKNNPLDDIVEMGLILNSSIDSLEIAAKWLVEELNKNPKNAAAGATPFLNMFGWILGGWVMCKSSLNAASDETNNLSDQFYKDKIKTSLFFCTTYLPSASSLLSTVKNSYKTINTII
;
A
#
# COMPACT_ATOMS: atom_id res chain seq x y z
N LEU A 1 3.90 -31.19 0.12
CA LEU A 1 4.65 -29.91 0.20
C LEU A 1 4.60 -29.09 -1.10
N LYS A 2 4.99 -29.60 -2.29
CA LYS A 2 4.90 -28.84 -3.56
C LYS A 2 3.46 -28.39 -3.93
N ALA A 3 2.46 -29.26 -3.72
CA ALA A 3 1.05 -28.94 -3.98
C ALA A 3 0.47 -27.84 -3.05
N MET A 4 1.04 -27.67 -1.85
CA MET A 4 0.62 -26.62 -0.92
C MET A 4 1.14 -25.26 -1.36
N PHE A 5 2.38 -25.18 -1.85
CA PHE A 5 2.97 -23.93 -2.37
C PHE A 5 2.21 -23.36 -3.56
N THR A 6 1.63 -24.20 -4.42
CA THR A 6 0.76 -23.75 -5.51
C THR A 6 -0.53 -23.10 -5.02
N MET A 7 -1.02 -23.45 -3.83
CA MET A 7 -2.19 -22.81 -3.21
C MET A 7 -1.85 -21.52 -2.44
N MET A 8 -0.59 -21.35 -2.03
CA MET A 8 -0.17 -20.23 -1.18
C MET A 8 -0.30 -18.87 -1.85
N ASN A 9 -0.14 -18.76 -3.17
CA ASN A 9 -0.31 -17.47 -3.84
C ASN A 9 -1.74 -16.94 -3.69
N ASN A 10 -2.75 -17.80 -3.93
CA ASN A 10 -4.15 -17.43 -3.73
C ASN A 10 -4.48 -17.20 -2.25
N ALA A 11 -4.01 -18.08 -1.35
CA ALA A 11 -4.29 -17.95 0.09
C ALA A 11 -3.77 -16.60 0.64
N ARG A 12 -2.54 -16.23 0.28
CA ARG A 12 -1.91 -14.97 0.72
C ARG A 12 -2.56 -13.74 0.07
N LEU A 13 -2.96 -13.81 -1.20
CA LEU A 13 -3.74 -12.75 -1.84
C LEU A 13 -5.08 -12.56 -1.11
N ASN A 14 -5.80 -13.65 -0.82
CA ASN A 14 -7.08 -13.61 -0.09
C ASN A 14 -6.94 -12.96 1.29
N VAL A 15 -5.85 -13.24 2.01
CA VAL A 15 -5.54 -12.58 3.29
C VAL A 15 -5.31 -11.08 3.13
N GLY A 16 -4.58 -10.66 2.08
CA GLY A 16 -4.46 -9.25 1.74
C GLY A 16 -5.82 -8.60 1.46
N VAL A 17 -6.69 -9.28 0.71
CA VAL A 17 -8.05 -8.81 0.39
C VAL A 17 -8.93 -8.69 1.63
N GLN A 18 -8.82 -9.61 2.60
CA GLN A 18 -9.50 -9.47 3.89
C GLN A 18 -9.07 -8.20 4.63
N GLY A 19 -7.78 -7.88 4.61
CA GLY A 19 -7.27 -6.63 5.19
C GLY A 19 -7.91 -5.39 4.55
N ILE A 20 -7.97 -5.39 3.21
CA ILE A 20 -8.61 -4.31 2.43
C ILE A 20 -10.10 -4.19 2.79
N ALA A 21 -10.81 -5.31 2.88
CA ALA A 21 -12.24 -5.34 3.16
C ALA A 21 -12.57 -4.80 4.57
N ILE A 22 -11.81 -5.23 5.59
CA ILE A 22 -12.00 -4.76 6.96
C ILE A 22 -11.65 -3.27 7.07
N ALA A 23 -10.56 -2.84 6.43
CA ALA A 23 -10.15 -1.43 6.38
C ALA A 23 -11.21 -0.53 5.72
N GLU A 24 -11.76 -0.97 4.57
CA GLU A 24 -12.88 -0.30 3.88
C GLU A 24 -14.09 -0.17 4.80
N ARG A 25 -14.45 -1.24 5.51
CA ARG A 25 -15.60 -1.19 6.40
C ARG A 25 -15.38 -0.24 7.58
N ALA A 26 -14.18 -0.21 8.16
CA ALA A 26 -13.82 0.74 9.20
C ALA A 26 -13.88 2.19 8.69
N TYR A 27 -13.40 2.46 7.48
CA TYR A 27 -13.48 3.78 6.83
C TYR A 27 -14.92 4.23 6.64
N GLN A 28 -15.77 3.40 6.05
CA GLN A 28 -17.19 3.76 5.84
C GLN A 28 -17.89 4.10 7.15
N LYS A 29 -17.60 3.34 8.21
CA LYS A 29 -18.16 3.58 9.53
C LYS A 29 -17.67 4.90 10.15
N ALA A 30 -16.36 5.14 10.09
CA ALA A 30 -15.75 6.39 10.56
C ALA A 30 -16.28 7.61 9.80
N LEU A 31 -16.44 7.49 8.48
CA LEU A 31 -17.02 8.53 7.63
C LEU A 31 -18.48 8.81 7.97
N SER A 32 -19.28 7.77 8.24
CA SER A 32 -20.68 7.95 8.65
C SER A 32 -20.76 8.68 9.98
N PHE A 33 -19.99 8.23 10.98
CA PHE A 33 -19.97 8.83 12.31
C PHE A 33 -19.53 10.30 12.27
N SER A 34 -18.51 10.63 11.46
CA SER A 34 -17.99 11.99 11.38
C SER A 34 -18.97 13.01 10.78
N LYS A 35 -19.89 12.55 9.92
CA LYS A 35 -20.96 13.38 9.32
C LYS A 35 -22.11 13.69 10.27
N GLU A 36 -22.21 13.00 11.40
CA GLU A 36 -23.29 13.13 12.37
C GLU A 36 -22.84 13.77 13.68
N ARG A 37 -21.65 13.37 14.18
CA ARG A 37 -21.14 13.84 15.47
C ARG A 37 -20.80 15.33 15.42
N LYS A 38 -21.47 16.13 16.26
CA LYS A 38 -21.14 17.54 16.50
C LYS A 38 -20.22 17.67 17.72
N GLN A 39 -19.06 18.30 17.55
CA GLN A 39 -18.11 18.56 18.63
C GLN A 39 -17.06 19.59 18.19
N GLY A 40 -16.74 20.54 19.06
CA GLY A 40 -15.75 21.59 18.78
C GLY A 40 -16.32 22.75 17.96
N PHE A 41 -15.68 23.91 18.06
CA PHE A 41 -16.08 25.12 17.36
C PHE A 41 -15.49 25.15 15.94
N SER A 42 -16.16 25.85 15.03
CA SER A 42 -15.56 26.18 13.74
C SER A 42 -14.23 26.93 13.94
N LEU A 43 -13.26 26.66 13.06
CA LEU A 43 -12.01 27.42 12.98
C LEU A 43 -12.19 28.74 12.21
N ASP A 44 -13.34 28.95 11.57
CA ASP A 44 -13.66 30.20 10.90
C ASP A 44 -13.94 31.30 11.94
N THR A 45 -13.16 32.38 11.86
CA THR A 45 -12.95 33.39 12.90
C THR A 45 -14.19 34.19 13.32
N GLU A 46 -15.31 34.07 12.59
CA GLU A 46 -16.51 34.87 12.82
C GLU A 46 -17.63 34.10 13.54
N ASN A 47 -17.69 32.77 13.45
CA ASN A 47 -18.79 31.97 13.98
C ASN A 47 -18.30 30.89 14.97
N LYS A 48 -18.61 31.08 16.25
CA LYS A 48 -18.41 30.07 17.32
C LYS A 48 -19.51 29.00 17.33
N GLU A 49 -19.92 28.52 16.17
CA GLU A 49 -20.89 27.43 16.09
C GLU A 49 -20.21 26.08 16.34
N ILE A 50 -20.92 25.17 17.01
CA ILE A 50 -20.46 23.79 17.14
C ILE A 50 -20.69 23.08 15.81
N VAL A 51 -19.60 22.64 15.19
CA VAL A 51 -19.61 22.01 13.87
C VAL A 51 -19.58 20.48 13.97
N LYS A 52 -19.86 19.81 12.85
CA LYS A 52 -19.67 18.36 12.74
C LYS A 52 -18.18 18.07 12.74
N ILE A 53 -17.77 16.92 13.28
CA ILE A 53 -16.33 16.64 13.38
C ILE A 53 -15.69 16.47 12.00
N ILE A 54 -16.46 16.08 10.96
CA ILE A 54 -15.96 16.04 9.58
C ILE A 54 -15.47 17.40 9.08
N ASP A 55 -15.91 18.52 9.67
CA ASP A 55 -15.48 19.86 9.24
C ASP A 55 -14.06 20.20 9.72
N HIS A 56 -13.57 19.50 10.76
CA HIS A 56 -12.22 19.69 11.29
C HIS A 56 -11.14 19.17 10.32
N PRO A 57 -10.09 19.96 10.05
CA PRO A 57 -9.03 19.58 9.11
C PRO A 57 -8.35 18.24 9.44
N ASP A 58 -8.08 17.97 10.72
CA ASP A 58 -7.43 16.71 11.10
C ASP A 58 -8.34 15.49 10.88
N VAL A 59 -9.66 15.62 11.11
CA VAL A 59 -10.60 14.54 10.80
C VAL A 59 -10.68 14.28 9.29
N LYS A 60 -10.69 15.34 8.46
CA LYS A 60 -10.61 15.20 7.00
C LYS A 60 -9.31 14.51 6.58
N ARG A 61 -8.17 14.89 7.18
CA ARG A 61 -6.87 14.25 6.94
C ARG A 61 -6.90 12.77 7.30
N MET A 62 -7.43 12.41 8.48
CA MET A 62 -7.58 11.01 8.89
C MET A 62 -8.47 10.22 7.94
N LEU A 63 -9.62 10.78 7.51
CA LEU A 63 -10.50 10.11 6.56
C LEU A 63 -9.85 9.94 5.18
N MET A 64 -9.08 10.92 4.72
CA MET A 64 -8.34 10.84 3.46
C MET A 64 -7.17 9.85 3.55
N GLU A 65 -6.51 9.76 4.71
CA GLU A 65 -5.52 8.73 5.03
C GLU A 65 -6.11 7.33 4.86
N MET A 66 -7.25 7.07 5.49
CA MET A 66 -7.95 5.79 5.35
C MET A 66 -8.31 5.54 3.88
N LYS A 67 -9.03 6.48 3.23
CA LYS A 67 -9.51 6.33 1.85
C LYS A 67 -8.38 6.06 0.87
N SER A 68 -7.34 6.89 0.88
CA SER A 68 -6.27 6.86 -0.11
C SER A 68 -5.44 5.58 -0.04
N GLN A 69 -5.13 5.11 1.17
CA GLN A 69 -4.44 3.83 1.35
C GLN A 69 -5.30 2.65 0.91
N ILE A 70 -6.61 2.64 1.22
CA ILE A 70 -7.52 1.56 0.83
C ILE A 70 -7.64 1.46 -0.70
N GLU A 71 -7.72 2.59 -1.39
CA GLU A 71 -7.76 2.61 -2.86
C GLU A 71 -6.46 2.08 -3.47
N ALA A 72 -5.30 2.49 -2.94
CA ALA A 72 -3.99 1.99 -3.37
C ALA A 72 -3.85 0.47 -3.15
N MET A 73 -4.21 -0.02 -1.96
CA MET A 73 -4.21 -1.45 -1.65
C MET A 73 -5.14 -2.24 -2.58
N ARG A 74 -6.36 -1.73 -2.83
CA ARG A 74 -7.33 -2.36 -3.72
C ARG A 74 -6.80 -2.50 -5.14
N GLY A 75 -6.25 -1.44 -5.71
CA GLY A 75 -5.68 -1.50 -7.05
C GLY A 75 -4.50 -2.47 -7.13
N LEU A 76 -3.63 -2.52 -6.12
CA LEU A 76 -2.51 -3.45 -6.08
C LEU A 76 -2.98 -4.91 -5.99
N ALA A 77 -4.02 -5.20 -5.18
CA ALA A 77 -4.61 -6.53 -5.08
C ALA A 77 -5.25 -6.97 -6.41
N VAL A 78 -5.95 -6.06 -7.11
CA VAL A 78 -6.53 -6.34 -8.44
C VAL A 78 -5.44 -6.64 -9.47
N ILE A 79 -4.39 -5.82 -9.55
CA ILE A 79 -3.23 -6.09 -10.43
C ILE A 79 -2.60 -7.45 -10.11
N THR A 80 -2.47 -7.78 -8.82
CA THR A 80 -1.90 -9.07 -8.41
C THR A 80 -2.80 -10.22 -8.82
N GLY A 81 -4.12 -10.11 -8.63
CA GLY A 81 -5.09 -11.10 -9.10
C GLY A 81 -5.05 -11.30 -10.62
N GLU A 82 -5.00 -10.21 -11.37
CA GLU A 82 -4.85 -10.23 -12.84
C GLU A 82 -3.61 -11.02 -13.26
N THR A 83 -2.45 -10.81 -12.61
CA THR A 83 -1.23 -11.57 -12.93
C THR A 83 -1.36 -13.06 -12.61
N ILE A 84 -2.12 -13.43 -11.57
CA ILE A 84 -2.39 -14.83 -11.26
C ILE A 84 -3.27 -15.46 -12.35
N ASP A 85 -4.32 -14.77 -12.79
CA ASP A 85 -5.22 -15.30 -13.81
C ASP A 85 -4.54 -15.45 -15.17
N TYR A 86 -3.74 -14.47 -15.59
CA TYR A 86 -2.93 -14.61 -16.80
C TYR A 86 -1.89 -15.74 -16.70
N SER A 87 -1.30 -15.96 -15.53
CA SER A 87 -0.37 -17.09 -15.34
C SER A 87 -1.06 -18.45 -15.54
N LYS A 88 -2.33 -18.58 -15.15
CA LYS A 88 -3.14 -19.80 -15.36
C LYS A 88 -3.61 -19.92 -16.81
N LYS A 89 -4.10 -18.82 -17.40
CA LYS A 89 -4.57 -18.78 -18.79
C LYS A 89 -3.47 -19.17 -19.77
N PHE A 90 -2.23 -18.78 -19.49
CA PHE A 90 -1.08 -19.01 -20.35
C PHE A 90 -0.06 -20.01 -19.76
N SER A 91 -0.52 -21.01 -19.00
CA SER A 91 0.30 -21.86 -18.10
C SER A 91 1.49 -22.60 -18.71
N ASN A 92 1.61 -22.67 -20.04
CA ASN A 92 2.69 -23.36 -20.75
C ASN A 92 3.50 -22.44 -21.69
N THR A 93 3.28 -21.13 -21.63
CA THR A 93 4.01 -20.15 -22.44
C THR A 93 5.04 -19.41 -21.61
N GLU A 94 6.00 -18.79 -22.29
CA GLU A 94 6.96 -17.89 -21.64
C GLU A 94 6.25 -16.69 -20.99
N GLU A 95 5.19 -16.20 -21.60
CA GLU A 95 4.33 -15.15 -21.05
C GLU A 95 3.69 -15.59 -19.71
N GLY A 96 3.11 -16.80 -19.65
CA GLY A 96 2.54 -17.34 -18.41
C GLY A 96 3.57 -17.48 -17.28
N LYS A 97 4.81 -17.88 -17.61
CA LYS A 97 5.92 -17.90 -16.63
C LYS A 97 6.27 -16.50 -16.12
N ASN A 98 6.32 -15.51 -17.00
CA ASN A 98 6.57 -14.11 -16.60
C ASN A 98 5.48 -13.62 -15.63
N TYR A 99 4.21 -13.91 -15.91
CA TYR A 99 3.08 -13.60 -15.01
C TYR A 99 3.14 -14.37 -13.69
N LEU A 100 3.57 -15.64 -13.71
CA LEU A 100 3.76 -16.42 -12.49
C LEU A 100 4.87 -15.85 -11.60
N ASN A 101 5.98 -15.39 -12.21
CA ASN A 101 7.07 -14.76 -11.48
C ASN A 101 6.64 -13.41 -10.89
N LEU A 102 5.92 -12.60 -11.68
CA LEU A 102 5.40 -11.31 -11.22
C LEU A 102 4.39 -11.47 -10.07
N SER A 103 3.41 -12.36 -10.22
CA SER A 103 2.46 -12.67 -9.14
C SER A 103 3.17 -13.18 -7.89
N SER A 104 4.19 -14.03 -8.05
CA SER A 104 5.02 -14.53 -6.95
C SER A 104 5.80 -13.44 -6.22
N LEU A 105 6.20 -12.37 -6.92
CA LEU A 105 6.86 -11.20 -6.35
C LEU A 105 5.86 -10.29 -5.60
N LEU A 106 4.69 -10.04 -6.19
CA LEU A 106 3.68 -9.13 -5.64
C LEU A 106 2.91 -9.71 -4.45
N THR A 107 2.63 -11.01 -4.46
CA THR A 107 1.82 -11.68 -3.43
C THR A 107 2.28 -11.44 -1.98
N PRO A 108 3.57 -11.65 -1.60
CA PRO A 108 4.00 -11.40 -0.23
C PRO A 108 3.85 -9.92 0.17
N ILE A 109 3.98 -8.99 -0.79
CA ILE A 109 3.79 -7.57 -0.55
C ILE A 109 2.31 -7.27 -0.30
N VAL A 110 1.41 -7.77 -1.16
CA VAL A 110 -0.04 -7.62 -0.95
C VAL A 110 -0.46 -8.20 0.41
N LYS A 111 -0.01 -9.41 0.73
CA LYS A 111 -0.29 -10.03 2.02
C LYS A 111 0.18 -9.14 3.17
N ALA A 112 1.48 -8.83 3.22
CA ALA A 112 2.03 -8.18 4.41
C ALA A 112 1.69 -6.69 4.48
N TRP A 113 1.91 -5.93 3.41
CA TRP A 113 1.66 -4.49 3.43
C TRP A 113 0.18 -4.18 3.64
N CYS A 114 -0.74 -4.86 2.93
CA CYS A 114 -2.17 -4.55 3.10
C CYS A 114 -2.69 -4.93 4.48
N THR A 115 -2.16 -5.99 5.09
CA THR A 115 -2.60 -6.40 6.43
C THR A 115 -2.01 -5.53 7.53
N ASP A 116 -0.76 -5.07 7.39
CA ASP A 116 -0.20 -4.06 8.31
C ASP A 116 -0.96 -2.74 8.20
N GLN A 117 -1.24 -2.26 6.98
CA GLN A 117 -2.04 -1.05 6.79
C GLN A 117 -3.48 -1.22 7.30
N ALA A 118 -4.10 -2.39 7.14
CA ALA A 118 -5.43 -2.64 7.68
C ALA A 118 -5.49 -2.46 9.21
N VAL A 119 -4.45 -2.88 9.94
CA VAL A 119 -4.35 -2.64 11.39
C VAL A 119 -4.26 -1.14 11.69
N GLN A 120 -3.43 -0.40 10.96
CA GLN A 120 -3.29 1.05 11.17
C GLN A 120 -4.58 1.81 10.84
N ILE A 121 -5.19 1.49 9.69
CA ILE A 121 -6.43 2.12 9.22
C ILE A 121 -7.58 1.81 10.18
N THR A 122 -7.72 0.58 10.65
CA THR A 122 -8.77 0.24 11.62
C THR A 122 -8.55 0.93 12.97
N SER A 123 -7.30 1.10 13.41
CA SER A 123 -6.96 1.92 14.58
C SER A 123 -7.35 3.40 14.36
N LEU A 124 -7.09 3.94 13.17
CA LEU A 124 -7.50 5.30 12.82
C LEU A 124 -9.03 5.44 12.78
N GLY A 125 -9.73 4.39 12.34
CA GLY A 125 -11.18 4.29 12.40
C GLY A 125 -11.71 4.43 13.82
N ILE A 126 -11.08 3.79 14.81
CA ILE A 126 -11.38 3.97 16.24
C ILE A 126 -11.13 5.42 16.65
N GLN A 127 -9.99 6.00 16.27
CA GLN A 127 -9.60 7.38 16.60
C GLN A 127 -10.67 8.40 16.17
N VAL A 128 -11.23 8.27 14.96
CA VAL A 128 -12.30 9.16 14.46
C VAL A 128 -13.56 9.13 15.33
N HIS A 129 -13.83 8.01 16.02
CA HIS A 129 -14.97 7.89 16.93
C HIS A 129 -14.68 8.44 18.34
N GLY A 130 -13.44 8.84 18.64
CA GLY A 130 -13.01 9.23 19.98
C GLY A 130 -13.24 8.12 21.01
N GLY A 131 -13.62 8.47 22.23
CA GLY A 131 -13.88 7.48 23.31
C GLY A 131 -14.96 6.45 22.95
N MET A 132 -15.95 6.82 22.13
CA MET A 132 -16.97 5.88 21.66
C MET A 132 -16.37 4.78 20.79
N GLY A 133 -15.29 5.04 20.07
CA GLY A 133 -14.62 4.03 19.24
C GLY A 133 -14.05 2.86 20.05
N PHE A 134 -13.81 3.06 21.35
CA PHE A 134 -13.32 2.02 22.26
C PHE A 134 -14.46 1.17 22.84
N ILE A 135 -15.71 1.62 22.73
CA ILE A 135 -16.88 0.91 23.26
C ILE A 135 -17.40 -0.07 22.22
N GLU A 136 -17.57 -1.33 22.61
CA GLU A 136 -17.99 -2.43 21.73
C GLU A 136 -19.35 -2.17 21.05
N ASP A 137 -20.28 -1.47 21.71
CA ASP A 137 -21.59 -1.10 21.15
C ASP A 137 -21.48 -0.28 19.86
N THR A 138 -20.39 0.48 19.69
CA THR A 138 -20.18 1.16 18.41
C THR A 138 -19.83 0.17 17.32
N GLY A 139 -19.13 -0.93 17.62
CA GLY A 139 -18.60 -1.88 16.65
C GLY A 139 -17.35 -1.40 15.91
N ALA A 140 -16.78 -0.23 16.26
CA ALA A 140 -15.52 0.23 15.66
C ALA A 140 -14.32 -0.62 16.14
N ALA A 141 -14.28 -0.95 17.44
CA ALA A 141 -13.25 -1.78 18.06
C ALA A 141 -13.14 -3.18 17.45
N GLN A 142 -14.27 -3.76 17.01
CA GLN A 142 -14.30 -5.07 16.38
C GLN A 142 -13.43 -5.13 15.12
N TYR A 143 -13.47 -4.13 14.24
CA TYR A 143 -12.68 -4.15 13.01
C TYR A 143 -11.17 -4.14 13.29
N PHE A 144 -10.73 -3.50 14.37
CA PHE A 144 -9.33 -3.56 14.79
C PHE A 144 -8.95 -4.94 15.34
N ARG A 145 -9.81 -5.56 16.15
CA ARG A 145 -9.59 -6.94 16.63
C ARG A 145 -9.53 -7.92 15.46
N ASP A 146 -10.46 -7.81 14.52
CA ASP A 146 -10.57 -8.71 13.36
C ASP A 146 -9.43 -8.49 12.35
N SER A 147 -8.91 -7.27 12.20
CA SER A 147 -7.74 -7.01 11.33
C SER A 147 -6.44 -7.56 11.92
N ARG A 148 -6.35 -7.70 13.25
CA ARG A 148 -5.10 -8.05 13.94
C ARG A 148 -4.59 -9.46 13.65
N ILE A 149 -5.45 -10.41 13.29
CA ILE A 149 -5.02 -11.77 12.92
C ILE A 149 -4.33 -11.81 11.55
N LEU A 150 -4.63 -10.87 10.67
CA LEU A 150 -4.21 -10.92 9.27
C LEU A 150 -2.68 -10.80 9.06
N PRO A 151 -1.96 -9.96 9.82
CA PRO A 151 -0.49 -9.96 9.82
C PRO A 151 0.15 -11.25 10.35
N ILE A 152 -0.61 -12.12 11.03
CA ILE A 152 -0.10 -13.28 11.76
C ILE A 152 -0.24 -14.56 10.94
N TYR A 153 -1.46 -14.91 10.50
CA TYR A 153 -1.70 -16.19 9.83
C TYR A 153 -1.28 -16.21 8.35
N GLU A 154 -1.33 -17.39 7.73
CA GLU A 154 -0.84 -17.63 6.35
C GLU A 154 0.60 -17.15 6.13
N GLY A 155 1.40 -17.28 7.20
CA GLY A 155 2.77 -16.79 7.31
C GLY A 155 2.82 -15.34 7.82
N THR A 156 3.47 -15.14 8.96
CA THR A 156 3.61 -13.80 9.57
C THR A 156 4.25 -12.81 8.60
N ASN A 157 3.98 -11.52 8.77
CA ASN A 157 4.50 -10.50 7.84
C ASN A 157 6.04 -10.45 7.78
N GLY A 158 6.73 -10.80 8.88
CA GLY A 158 8.19 -11.02 8.86
C GLY A 158 8.61 -12.21 7.99
N ILE A 159 7.86 -13.31 7.99
CA ILE A 159 8.10 -14.44 7.09
C ILE A 159 7.84 -14.06 5.63
N GLN A 160 6.81 -13.25 5.35
CA GLN A 160 6.59 -12.72 3.98
C GLN A 160 7.75 -11.83 3.52
N ALA A 161 8.28 -10.99 4.41
CA ALA A 161 9.42 -10.15 4.11
C ALA A 161 10.69 -10.97 3.83
N LEU A 162 10.95 -12.02 4.62
CA LEU A 162 12.06 -12.94 4.38
C LEU A 162 11.88 -13.74 3.08
N ASP A 163 10.66 -14.14 2.75
CA ASP A 163 10.32 -14.78 1.48
C ASP A 163 10.64 -13.84 0.30
N LEU A 164 10.17 -12.60 0.37
CA LEU A 164 10.44 -11.56 -0.61
C LEU A 164 11.95 -11.39 -0.84
N LEU A 165 12.72 -11.19 0.24
CA LEU A 165 14.17 -11.02 0.18
C LEU A 165 14.88 -12.25 -0.39
N LYS A 166 14.65 -13.44 0.19
CA LYS A 166 15.48 -14.63 -0.07
C LYS A 166 15.11 -15.34 -1.36
N ARG A 167 13.85 -15.27 -1.78
CA ARG A 167 13.33 -16.10 -2.89
C ARG A 167 12.77 -15.28 -4.03
N LYS A 168 12.09 -14.15 -3.76
CA LYS A 168 11.35 -13.42 -4.80
C LYS A 168 12.18 -12.36 -5.51
N LEU A 169 13.05 -11.66 -4.77
CA LEU A 169 13.93 -10.63 -5.35
C LEU A 169 14.93 -11.20 -6.36
N SER A 170 15.37 -12.43 -6.16
CA SER A 170 16.33 -13.14 -7.01
C SER A 170 15.69 -13.95 -8.14
N LEU A 171 14.35 -13.93 -8.29
CA LEU A 171 13.66 -14.61 -9.39
C LEU A 171 14.25 -14.19 -10.73
N GLU A 172 14.56 -15.19 -11.56
CA GLU A 172 15.21 -14.99 -12.86
C GLU A 172 16.46 -14.11 -12.78
N ASN A 173 17.27 -14.29 -11.72
CA ASN A 173 18.44 -13.46 -11.43
C ASN A 173 18.10 -11.96 -11.31
N GLY A 174 16.93 -11.65 -10.75
CA GLY A 174 16.42 -10.29 -10.56
C GLY A 174 15.75 -9.67 -11.78
N LYS A 175 15.62 -10.40 -12.90
CA LYS A 175 14.94 -9.88 -14.12
C LYS A 175 13.49 -9.50 -13.86
N THR A 176 12.76 -10.29 -13.08
CA THR A 176 11.34 -10.00 -12.78
C THR A 176 11.19 -8.65 -12.06
N PHE A 177 12.05 -8.39 -11.06
CA PHE A 177 12.06 -7.13 -10.33
C PHE A 177 12.40 -5.94 -11.26
N LYS A 178 13.45 -6.07 -12.09
CA LYS A 178 13.82 -5.02 -13.05
C LYS A 178 12.71 -4.69 -14.04
N LYS A 179 12.08 -5.70 -14.64
CA LYS A 179 10.93 -5.52 -15.55
C LYS A 179 9.76 -4.78 -14.88
N LEU A 180 9.49 -5.08 -13.60
CA LEU A 180 8.47 -4.37 -12.84
C LEU A 180 8.86 -2.90 -12.64
N LEU A 181 10.10 -2.61 -12.26
CA LEU A 181 10.55 -1.22 -12.10
C LEU A 181 10.54 -0.44 -13.42
N GLU A 182 10.94 -1.05 -14.54
CA GLU A 182 10.83 -0.45 -15.87
C GLU A 182 9.39 -0.06 -16.20
N LYS A 183 8.41 -0.93 -15.87
CA LYS A 183 6.98 -0.64 -16.03
C LYS A 183 6.54 0.55 -15.17
N ILE A 184 6.95 0.58 -13.89
CA ILE A 184 6.61 1.67 -12.98
C ILE A 184 7.24 2.98 -13.43
N ARG A 185 8.51 2.96 -13.88
CA ARG A 185 9.21 4.13 -14.42
C ARG A 185 8.51 4.66 -15.67
N LYS A 186 8.11 3.78 -16.58
CA LYS A 186 7.33 4.17 -17.77
C LYS A 186 6.05 4.89 -17.39
N ASP A 187 5.27 4.36 -16.44
CA ASP A 187 4.02 4.98 -16.00
C ASP A 187 4.29 6.32 -15.25
N SER A 188 5.39 6.41 -14.49
CA SER A 188 5.87 7.67 -13.87
C SER A 188 6.27 8.71 -14.93
N ASP A 189 6.92 8.31 -16.03
CA ASP A 189 7.28 9.19 -17.14
C ASP A 189 6.04 9.72 -17.87
N LEU A 190 5.01 8.89 -18.06
CA LEU A 190 3.72 9.33 -18.58
C LEU A 190 3.07 10.38 -17.68
N CYS A 191 3.18 10.23 -16.36
CA CYS A 191 2.66 11.23 -15.41
C CYS A 191 3.39 12.57 -15.54
N LYS A 192 4.72 12.55 -15.67
CA LYS A 192 5.54 13.78 -15.81
C LYS A 192 5.23 14.58 -17.07
N ASN A 193 4.73 13.92 -18.12
CA ASN A 193 4.35 14.56 -19.39
C ASN A 193 2.85 14.90 -19.48
N ASN A 194 2.10 14.74 -18.38
CA ASN A 194 0.67 15.01 -18.34
C ASN A 194 0.39 16.53 -18.26
N PRO A 195 -0.71 17.05 -18.85
CA PRO A 195 -1.06 18.46 -18.75
C PRO A 195 -1.53 18.93 -17.36
N LEU A 196 -1.87 18.00 -16.45
CA LEU A 196 -2.33 18.34 -15.10
C LEU A 196 -1.15 18.34 -14.10
N ASP A 197 -0.91 19.48 -13.45
CA ASP A 197 0.18 19.67 -12.47
C ASP A 197 0.14 18.64 -11.34
N ASP A 198 -1.06 18.32 -10.82
CA ASP A 198 -1.24 17.27 -9.81
C ASP A 198 -0.63 15.93 -10.26
N ILE A 199 -0.81 15.55 -11.52
CA ILE A 199 -0.32 14.28 -12.06
C ILE A 199 1.19 14.34 -12.27
N VAL A 200 1.72 15.48 -12.72
CA VAL A 200 3.15 15.71 -12.89
C VAL A 200 3.87 15.56 -11.54
N GLU A 201 3.34 16.19 -10.48
CA GLU A 201 3.90 16.10 -9.12
C GLU A 201 3.97 14.64 -8.63
N MET A 202 2.87 13.89 -8.78
CA MET A 202 2.84 12.45 -8.44
C MET A 202 3.91 11.66 -9.21
N GLY A 203 4.07 11.94 -10.50
CA GLY A 203 5.08 11.32 -11.36
C GLY A 203 6.50 11.53 -10.85
N LEU A 204 6.84 12.76 -10.43
CA LEU A 204 8.15 13.13 -9.89
C LEU A 204 8.45 12.42 -8.55
N ILE A 205 7.49 12.41 -7.63
CA ILE A 205 7.65 11.75 -6.33
C ILE A 205 7.82 10.24 -6.52
N LEU A 206 7.02 9.63 -7.40
CA LEU A 206 7.15 8.21 -7.70
C LEU A 206 8.53 7.88 -8.29
N ASN A 207 9.04 8.70 -9.21
CA ASN A 207 10.34 8.48 -9.84
C ASN A 207 11.49 8.41 -8.81
N SER A 208 11.57 9.42 -7.92
CA SER A 208 12.58 9.46 -6.86
C SER A 208 12.46 8.31 -5.84
N SER A 209 11.23 7.84 -5.61
CA SER A 209 10.98 6.71 -4.71
C SER A 209 11.46 5.38 -5.32
N ILE A 210 11.34 5.21 -6.64
CA ILE A 210 11.87 4.03 -7.35
C ILE A 210 13.40 3.96 -7.23
N ASP A 211 14.10 5.09 -7.37
CA ASP A 211 15.56 5.14 -7.21
C ASP A 211 15.98 4.65 -5.83
N SER A 212 15.26 5.08 -4.79
CA SER A 212 15.50 4.64 -3.41
C SER A 212 15.27 3.13 -3.26
N LEU A 213 14.25 2.56 -3.92
CA LEU A 213 13.95 1.13 -3.88
C LEU A 213 15.02 0.29 -4.58
N GLU A 214 15.54 0.77 -5.71
CA GLU A 214 16.66 0.13 -6.41
C GLU A 214 17.91 0.09 -5.53
N ILE A 215 18.23 1.21 -4.87
CA ILE A 215 19.36 1.28 -3.94
C ILE A 215 19.18 0.29 -2.78
N ALA A 216 17.97 0.23 -2.19
CA ALA A 216 17.65 -0.71 -1.10
C ALA A 216 17.77 -2.17 -1.56
N ALA A 217 17.19 -2.51 -2.71
CA ALA A 217 17.21 -3.85 -3.26
C ALA A 217 18.64 -4.31 -3.59
N LYS A 218 19.44 -3.45 -4.21
CA LYS A 218 20.85 -3.72 -4.52
C LYS A 218 21.64 -4.00 -3.25
N TRP A 219 21.52 -3.13 -2.24
CA TRP A 219 22.21 -3.32 -0.97
C TRP A 219 21.80 -4.64 -0.30
N LEU A 220 20.50 -4.97 -0.27
CA LEU A 220 20.02 -6.21 0.32
C LEU A 220 20.54 -7.46 -0.38
N VAL A 221 20.59 -7.47 -1.71
CA VAL A 221 21.11 -8.62 -2.47
C VAL A 221 22.61 -8.80 -2.24
N GLU A 222 23.38 -7.71 -2.21
CA GLU A 222 24.80 -7.75 -1.89
C GLU A 222 25.06 -8.23 -0.46
N GLU A 223 24.29 -7.70 0.50
CA GLU A 223 24.43 -8.06 1.91
C GLU A 223 23.94 -9.48 2.19
N LEU A 224 22.94 -9.98 1.46
CA LEU A 224 22.47 -11.36 1.60
C LEU A 224 23.57 -12.38 1.27
N ASN A 225 24.44 -12.06 0.31
CA ASN A 225 25.60 -12.90 -0.04
C ASN A 225 26.75 -12.78 0.97
N LYS A 226 26.93 -11.61 1.59
CA LYS A 226 28.03 -11.34 2.55
C LYS A 226 27.67 -11.77 3.98
N ASN A 227 26.54 -11.30 4.47
CA ASN A 227 26.01 -11.58 5.80
C ASN A 227 24.47 -11.70 5.77
N PRO A 228 23.94 -12.93 5.60
CA PRO A 228 22.50 -13.16 5.51
C PRO A 228 21.68 -12.65 6.71
N LYS A 229 22.27 -12.58 7.90
CA LYS A 229 21.58 -12.08 9.11
C LYS A 229 21.36 -10.57 9.04
N ASN A 230 22.36 -9.83 8.55
CA ASN A 230 22.26 -8.38 8.37
C ASN A 230 21.18 -8.02 7.34
N ALA A 231 21.18 -8.71 6.19
CA ALA A 231 20.16 -8.50 5.16
C ALA A 231 18.74 -8.84 5.69
N ALA A 232 18.62 -9.91 6.48
CA ALA A 232 17.33 -10.33 7.05
C ALA A 232 16.72 -9.27 8.00
N ALA A 233 17.53 -8.51 8.74
CA ALA A 233 17.04 -7.42 9.60
C ALA A 233 16.38 -6.28 8.80
N GLY A 234 16.86 -6.02 7.58
CA GLY A 234 16.30 -5.03 6.68
C GLY A 234 15.07 -5.49 5.87
N ALA A 235 14.66 -6.76 5.99
CA ALA A 235 13.64 -7.34 5.12
C ALA A 235 12.26 -6.71 5.30
N THR A 236 11.78 -6.56 6.54
CA THR A 236 10.44 -5.99 6.80
C THR A 236 10.35 -4.51 6.40
N PRO A 237 11.33 -3.63 6.75
CA PRO A 237 11.36 -2.27 6.24
C PRO A 237 11.35 -2.19 4.71
N PHE A 238 12.07 -3.09 4.04
CA PHE A 238 12.09 -3.15 2.57
C PHE A 238 10.75 -3.58 1.98
N LEU A 239 10.08 -4.58 2.57
CA LEU A 239 8.73 -4.95 2.14
C LEU A 239 7.76 -3.78 2.27
N ASN A 240 7.81 -3.04 3.38
CA ASN A 240 6.96 -1.88 3.61
C ASN A 240 7.25 -0.77 2.59
N MET A 241 8.54 -0.48 2.35
CA MET A 241 8.98 0.46 1.31
C MET A 241 8.43 0.09 -0.07
N PHE A 242 8.50 -1.19 -0.43
CA PHE A 242 8.00 -1.68 -1.71
C PHE A 242 6.47 -1.55 -1.79
N GLY A 243 5.75 -1.84 -0.70
CA GLY A 243 4.30 -1.65 -0.61
C GLY A 243 3.86 -0.21 -0.90
N TRP A 244 4.50 0.78 -0.25
CA TRP A 244 4.21 2.20 -0.49
C TRP A 244 4.45 2.62 -1.94
N ILE A 245 5.54 2.17 -2.55
CA ILE A 245 5.88 2.51 -3.95
C ILE A 245 4.91 1.86 -4.94
N LEU A 246 4.51 0.61 -4.69
CA LEU A 246 3.49 -0.05 -5.50
C LEU A 246 2.12 0.61 -5.33
N GLY A 247 1.79 1.07 -4.13
CA GLY A 247 0.62 1.91 -3.88
C GLY A 247 0.67 3.21 -4.69
N GLY A 248 1.80 3.92 -4.66
CA GLY A 248 2.01 5.14 -5.43
C GLY A 248 1.89 4.92 -6.93
N TRP A 249 2.46 3.82 -7.44
CA TRP A 249 2.31 3.39 -8.83
C TRP A 249 0.85 3.18 -9.23
N VAL A 250 0.07 2.49 -8.39
CA VAL A 250 -1.37 2.28 -8.59
C VAL A 250 -2.12 3.62 -8.64
N MET A 251 -1.82 4.54 -7.72
CA MET A 251 -2.46 5.85 -7.68
C MET A 251 -2.12 6.68 -8.92
N CYS A 252 -0.86 6.71 -9.36
CA CYS A 252 -0.43 7.33 -10.61
C CYS A 252 -1.17 6.75 -11.83
N LYS A 253 -1.24 5.42 -11.92
CA LYS A 253 -1.96 4.75 -13.01
C LYS A 253 -3.46 5.07 -13.01
N SER A 254 -4.08 5.11 -11.82
CA SER A 254 -5.49 5.50 -11.69
C SER A 254 -5.72 6.95 -12.14
N SER A 255 -4.80 7.86 -11.82
CA SER A 255 -4.89 9.27 -12.21
C SER A 255 -4.68 9.48 -13.71
N LEU A 256 -3.73 8.76 -14.32
CA LEU A 256 -3.55 8.77 -15.77
C LEU A 256 -4.83 8.35 -16.49
N ASN A 257 -5.44 7.24 -16.06
CA ASN A 257 -6.70 6.77 -16.64
C ASN A 257 -7.86 7.74 -16.41
N ALA A 258 -7.94 8.36 -15.23
CA ALA A 258 -8.95 9.38 -14.94
C ALA A 258 -8.80 10.65 -15.79
N ALA A 259 -7.58 10.95 -16.26
CA ALA A 259 -7.26 12.09 -17.11
C ALA A 259 -7.28 11.79 -18.62
N SER A 260 -7.15 10.52 -19.04
CA SER A 260 -6.94 10.13 -20.45
C SER A 260 -8.20 10.01 -21.29
N ASP A 261 -9.39 10.06 -20.68
CA ASP A 261 -10.59 9.57 -21.35
C ASP A 261 -11.30 10.70 -22.13
N GLU A 262 -11.26 10.62 -23.46
CA GLU A 262 -12.05 11.47 -24.37
C GLU A 262 -13.57 11.24 -24.21
N THR A 263 -13.99 10.14 -23.55
CA THR A 263 -15.40 9.83 -23.27
C THR A 263 -15.85 10.21 -21.85
N ASN A 264 -14.90 10.42 -20.92
CA ASN A 264 -15.23 10.98 -19.62
C ASN A 264 -15.17 12.49 -19.74
N ASN A 265 -16.33 13.14 -19.74
CA ASN A 265 -16.34 14.52 -19.30
C ASN A 265 -15.67 14.55 -17.92
N LEU A 266 -14.54 15.25 -17.81
CA LEU A 266 -13.95 15.68 -16.53
C LEU A 266 -14.96 16.45 -15.64
N SER A 267 -16.20 16.61 -16.06
CA SER A 267 -17.35 16.98 -15.23
C SER A 267 -17.73 15.93 -14.19
N ASP A 268 -17.42 14.63 -14.38
CA ASP A 268 -17.72 13.62 -13.37
C ASP A 268 -16.82 13.81 -12.13
N GLN A 269 -17.47 14.09 -11.00
CA GLN A 269 -16.84 14.33 -9.72
C GLN A 269 -15.96 13.14 -9.30
N PHE A 270 -16.30 11.92 -9.70
CA PHE A 270 -15.52 10.73 -9.38
C PHE A 270 -14.08 10.81 -9.88
N TYR A 271 -13.85 11.21 -11.14
CA TYR A 271 -12.50 11.28 -11.71
C TYR A 271 -11.66 12.38 -11.07
N LYS A 272 -12.27 13.53 -10.78
CA LYS A 272 -11.62 14.61 -10.02
C LYS A 272 -11.22 14.14 -8.63
N ASP A 273 -12.13 13.47 -7.92
CA ASP A 273 -11.87 12.93 -6.59
C ASP A 273 -10.78 11.85 -6.63
N LYS A 274 -10.70 11.04 -7.69
CA LYS A 274 -9.64 10.05 -7.87
C LYS A 274 -8.27 10.72 -7.98
N ILE A 275 -8.13 11.72 -8.83
CA ILE A 275 -6.86 12.46 -8.96
C ILE A 275 -6.46 13.09 -7.62
N LYS A 276 -7.40 13.71 -6.90
CA LYS A 276 -7.11 14.32 -5.58
C LYS A 276 -6.77 13.30 -4.49
N THR A 277 -7.46 12.16 -4.48
CA THR A 277 -7.15 11.06 -3.53
C THR A 277 -5.76 10.47 -3.83
N SER A 278 -5.41 10.31 -5.10
CA SER A 278 -4.08 9.88 -5.54
C SER A 278 -3.00 10.88 -5.18
N LEU A 279 -3.24 12.17 -5.43
CA LEU A 279 -2.29 13.22 -5.08
C LEU A 279 -2.00 13.19 -3.58
N PHE A 280 -3.04 13.13 -2.75
CA PHE A 280 -2.87 13.05 -1.29
C PHE A 280 -2.01 11.84 -0.86
N PHE A 281 -2.24 10.66 -1.45
CA PHE A 281 -1.41 9.48 -1.17
C PHE A 281 0.06 9.74 -1.51
N CYS A 282 0.31 10.25 -2.72
CA CYS A 282 1.64 10.46 -3.26
C CYS A 282 2.40 11.60 -2.57
N THR A 283 1.73 12.66 -2.12
CA THR A 283 2.39 13.77 -1.42
C THR A 283 2.54 13.52 0.07
N THR A 284 1.67 12.71 0.68
CA THR A 284 1.66 12.51 2.14
C THR A 284 2.32 11.21 2.59
N TYR A 285 2.04 10.08 1.91
CA TYR A 285 2.46 8.75 2.38
C TYR A 285 3.62 8.16 1.59
N LEU A 286 3.63 8.33 0.27
CA LEU A 286 4.72 7.83 -0.58
C LEU A 286 6.12 8.34 -0.18
N PRO A 287 6.33 9.58 0.32
CA PRO A 287 7.64 10.03 0.78
C PRO A 287 8.21 9.17 1.92
N SER A 288 7.34 8.53 2.72
CA SER A 288 7.75 7.60 3.77
C SER A 288 8.44 6.34 3.22
N ALA A 289 8.27 6.01 1.95
CA ALA A 289 9.00 4.91 1.33
C ALA A 289 10.50 5.22 1.30
N SER A 290 10.88 6.42 0.86
CA SER A 290 12.28 6.83 0.75
C SER A 290 12.96 6.93 2.12
N SER A 291 12.23 7.32 3.17
CA SER A 291 12.79 7.38 4.53
C SER A 291 13.17 5.99 5.09
N LEU A 292 12.49 4.92 4.65
CA LEU A 292 12.79 3.54 5.05
C LEU A 292 14.14 3.03 4.53
N LEU A 293 14.73 3.66 3.51
CA LEU A 293 16.03 3.25 2.96
C LEU A 293 17.12 3.17 4.04
N SER A 294 17.16 4.15 4.94
CA SER A 294 18.13 4.13 6.05
C SER A 294 17.87 2.96 7.00
N THR A 295 16.60 2.71 7.35
CA THR A 295 16.20 1.59 8.21
C THR A 295 16.56 0.24 7.61
N VAL A 296 16.36 0.07 6.29
CA VAL A 296 16.78 -1.14 5.56
C VAL A 296 18.28 -1.38 5.72
N LYS A 297 19.10 -0.35 5.53
CA LYS A 297 20.56 -0.46 5.51
C LYS A 297 21.23 -0.44 6.88
N ASN A 298 20.55 -0.02 7.94
CA ASN A 298 21.19 0.26 9.23
C ASN A 298 20.60 -0.52 10.42
N SER A 299 19.40 -1.09 10.29
CA SER A 299 18.71 -1.79 11.40
C SER A 299 19.54 -2.89 12.05
N TYR A 300 20.35 -3.63 11.28
CA TYR A 300 21.16 -4.73 11.81
C TYR A 300 22.29 -4.30 12.76
N LYS A 301 22.70 -3.01 12.76
CA LYS A 301 23.93 -2.58 13.43
C LYS A 301 23.91 -2.75 14.95
N THR A 302 22.75 -2.63 15.58
CA THR A 302 22.61 -2.55 17.05
C THR A 302 21.67 -3.59 17.64
N ILE A 303 21.01 -4.41 16.82
CA ILE A 303 19.99 -5.38 17.30
C ILE A 303 20.54 -6.45 18.24
N ASN A 304 21.84 -6.76 18.15
CA ASN A 304 22.50 -7.74 19.02
C ASN A 304 22.67 -7.25 20.47
N THR A 305 22.29 -6.00 20.79
CA THR A 305 22.22 -5.49 22.16
C THR A 305 21.09 -6.14 22.95
N ILE A 306 20.06 -6.67 22.27
CA ILE A 306 19.00 -7.47 22.88
C ILE A 306 19.57 -8.89 23.07
N ILE A 307 19.82 -9.26 24.33
CA ILE A 307 20.31 -10.58 24.76
C ILE A 307 19.15 -11.53 24.99
#